data_AF-A9ELN7-F1
#
_entry.id   AF-A9ELN7-F1
#
_cell.length_a   1.000
_cell.length_b   1.000
_cell.length_c   1.000
_cell.angle_alpha   90.00
_cell.angle_beta   90.00
_cell.angle_gamma   90.00
#
_symmetry.space_group_name_H-M   'P 1'
#
loop_
_entity.id
_entity.type
_entity.pdbx_description
1 polymer ?
#
loop_
_entity_poly.entity_id
_entity_poly.type
_entity_poly.pdbx_seq_one_letter_code
_entity_poly.pdbx_strand_id
1 'polypeptide(L)'
;MKIEISDKTYKRLSELAQGFDTPDVVINRLIDSVAKIPERKPTISFNPSNEADFKAALLNTRLAEICITYIDKPKIFSVWNADKFKGSSNLKANLWSGFLRGWKDKGISNISLTILDTDTDGTVLEIGHALGLSYEDAKIVQPRAHREDENNYLICFDNKELSIIDKIQHKVNNDLNVYLPSFMLNL
;
A
#
# COMPACT_ATOMS: atom_id res chain seq x y z
N MET A 1 16.98 34.53 1.20
CA MET A 1 15.95 35.00 0.25
C MET A 1 14.70 35.34 1.06
N LYS A 2 14.14 36.55 0.91
CA LYS A 2 12.84 36.90 1.51
C LYS A 2 11.74 36.66 0.49
N ILE A 3 10.65 36.03 0.89
CA ILE A 3 9.46 35.85 0.06
C ILE A 3 8.47 36.94 0.47
N GLU A 4 8.17 37.85 -0.45
CA GLU A 4 7.16 38.89 -0.26
C GLU A 4 5.92 38.53 -1.08
N ILE A 5 4.73 38.75 -0.51
CA ILE A 5 3.45 38.44 -1.15
C ILE A 5 2.59 39.68 -1.25
N SER A 6 1.80 39.76 -2.32
CA SER A 6 0.85 40.87 -2.52
C SER A 6 -0.35 40.75 -1.57
N ASP A 7 -1.01 41.89 -1.28
CA ASP A 7 -2.25 41.93 -0.50
C ASP A 7 -3.35 41.02 -1.08
N LYS A 8 -3.41 40.93 -2.41
CA LYS A 8 -4.33 40.04 -3.12
C LYS A 8 -4.04 38.57 -2.79
N THR A 9 -2.76 38.19 -2.74
CA THR A 9 -2.33 36.84 -2.35
C THR A 9 -2.64 36.57 -0.88
N TYR A 10 -2.35 37.53 0.00
CA TYR A 10 -2.65 37.42 1.42
C TYR A 10 -4.15 37.26 1.69
N LYS A 11 -5.00 38.02 0.97
CA LYS A 11 -6.46 37.89 1.08
C LYS A 11 -6.95 36.49 0.68
N ARG A 12 -6.44 35.94 -0.44
CA ARG A 12 -6.75 34.56 -0.85
C ARG A 12 -6.28 33.53 0.19
N LEU A 13 -5.14 33.77 0.84
CA LEU A 13 -4.66 32.92 1.93
C LEU A 13 -5.61 32.98 3.13
N SER A 14 -6.11 34.17 3.50
CA SER A 14 -7.03 34.35 4.62
C SER A 14 -8.39 33.67 4.40
N GLU A 15 -8.86 33.55 3.16
CA GLU A 15 -10.09 32.83 2.80
C GLU A 15 -9.98 31.32 3.06
N LEU A 16 -8.76 30.79 3.19
CA LEU A 16 -8.49 29.37 3.46
C LEU A 16 -8.31 29.07 4.96
N ALA A 17 -8.37 30.08 5.83
CA ALA A 17 -8.28 29.92 7.28
C ALA A 17 -9.55 29.26 7.84
N GLN A 18 -9.39 28.36 8.82
CA GLN A 18 -10.50 27.71 9.50
C GLN A 18 -10.46 28.08 11.00
N GLY A 19 -11.53 28.73 11.51
CA GLY A 19 -11.61 29.13 12.91
C GLY A 19 -10.55 30.18 13.29
N PHE A 20 -9.64 29.82 14.20
CA PHE A 20 -8.59 30.70 14.74
C PHE A 20 -7.20 30.41 14.15
N ASP A 21 -7.14 29.86 12.94
CA ASP A 21 -5.88 29.58 12.26
C ASP A 21 -5.01 30.85 12.13
N THR A 22 -3.73 30.73 12.48
CA THR A 22 -2.74 31.77 12.18
C THR A 22 -2.28 31.66 10.73
N PRO A 23 -1.71 32.74 10.13
CA PRO A 23 -1.15 32.66 8.77
C PRO A 23 -0.16 31.51 8.60
N ASP A 24 0.67 31.26 9.61
CA ASP A 24 1.64 30.17 9.64
C ASP A 24 0.97 28.78 9.56
N VAL A 25 -0.13 28.57 10.27
CA VAL A 25 -0.89 27.31 10.23
C VAL A 25 -1.50 27.09 8.85
N VAL A 26 -2.08 28.14 8.24
CA VAL A 26 -2.65 28.05 6.90
C VAL A 26 -1.58 27.75 5.85
N ILE A 27 -0.43 28.45 5.91
CA ILE A 27 0.69 28.24 4.99
C ILE A 27 1.22 26.83 5.11
N ASN A 28 1.49 26.34 6.33
CA ASN A 28 1.98 24.98 6.52
C ASN A 28 0.97 23.93 6.06
N ARG A 29 -0.34 24.12 6.30
CA ARG A 29 -1.38 23.23 5.77
C ARG A 29 -1.39 23.20 4.23
N LEU A 30 -1.20 24.35 3.58
CA LEU A 30 -1.11 24.42 2.12
C LEU A 30 0.17 23.77 1.59
N ILE A 31 1.31 23.99 2.26
CA ILE A 31 2.56 23.32 1.94
C ILE A 31 2.40 21.82 2.11
N ASP A 32 1.84 21.34 3.22
CA ASP A 32 1.61 19.92 3.50
C ASP A 32 0.63 19.32 2.48
N SER A 33 -0.43 20.05 2.11
CA SER A 33 -1.40 19.64 1.08
C SER A 33 -0.76 19.49 -0.30
N VAL A 34 0.09 20.44 -0.69
CA VAL A 34 0.85 20.38 -1.95
C VAL A 34 1.94 19.32 -1.90
N ALA A 35 2.60 19.18 -0.75
CA ALA A 35 3.62 18.16 -0.48
C ALA A 35 3.01 16.76 -0.26
N LYS A 36 1.67 16.64 -0.29
CA LYS A 36 0.91 15.40 -0.08
C LYS A 36 1.27 14.68 1.22
N ILE A 37 1.59 15.46 2.25
CA ILE A 37 1.94 14.95 3.57
C ILE A 37 0.63 14.58 4.30
N PRO A 38 0.49 13.36 4.85
CA PRO A 38 -0.71 12.95 5.56
C PRO A 38 -0.92 13.79 6.83
N GLU A 39 -2.08 14.42 6.93
CA GLU A 39 -2.48 15.25 8.09
C GLU A 39 -2.79 14.41 9.34
N ARG A 40 -3.14 13.12 9.16
CA ARG A 40 -3.58 12.21 10.23
C ARG A 40 -2.77 10.93 10.23
N LYS A 41 -2.73 10.28 11.40
CA LYS A 41 -2.11 8.96 11.55
C LYS A 41 -2.77 7.94 10.61
N PRO A 42 -1.99 6.98 10.08
CA PRO A 42 -2.51 5.92 9.23
C PRO A 42 -3.60 5.12 9.93
N THR A 43 -4.65 4.81 9.18
CA THR A 43 -5.65 3.83 9.62
C THR A 43 -5.05 2.43 9.53
N ILE A 44 -5.29 1.60 10.55
CA ILE A 44 -4.85 0.20 10.60
C ILE A 44 -6.09 -0.67 10.51
N SER A 45 -6.16 -1.56 9.51
CA SER A 45 -7.21 -2.56 9.40
C SER A 45 -6.63 -3.98 9.43
N PHE A 46 -7.41 -4.89 9.97
CA PHE A 46 -7.09 -6.31 10.08
C PHE A 46 -8.12 -7.14 9.30
N ASN A 47 -7.69 -8.26 8.77
CA ASN A 47 -8.54 -9.31 8.25
C ASN A 47 -8.00 -10.65 8.79
N PRO A 48 -8.66 -11.26 9.79
CA PRO A 48 -9.96 -10.91 10.37
C PRO A 48 -9.99 -9.55 11.09
N SER A 49 -11.16 -8.89 11.14
CA SER A 49 -11.32 -7.48 11.58
C SER A 49 -11.02 -7.22 13.07
N ASN A 50 -11.13 -8.24 13.91
CA ASN A 50 -10.82 -8.16 15.32
C ASN A 50 -9.30 -8.32 15.54
N GLU A 51 -8.68 -7.37 16.24
CA GLU A 51 -7.23 -7.38 16.52
C GLU A 51 -6.78 -8.63 17.31
N ALA A 52 -7.58 -9.10 18.25
CA ALA A 52 -7.26 -10.28 19.05
C ALA A 52 -7.33 -11.56 18.20
N ASP A 53 -8.35 -11.67 17.35
CA ASP A 53 -8.51 -12.82 16.44
C ASP A 53 -7.40 -12.82 15.38
N PHE A 54 -7.09 -11.65 14.81
CA PHE A 54 -5.96 -11.50 13.90
C PHE A 54 -4.64 -11.90 14.58
N LYS A 55 -4.41 -11.46 15.82
CA LYS A 55 -3.21 -11.80 16.57
C LYS A 55 -3.13 -13.31 16.82
N ALA A 56 -4.24 -13.96 17.19
CA ALA A 56 -4.28 -15.41 17.40
C ALA A 56 -3.98 -16.16 16.10
N ALA A 57 -4.60 -15.76 14.99
CA ALA A 57 -4.35 -16.34 13.67
C ALA A 57 -2.89 -16.14 13.23
N LEU A 58 -2.32 -14.94 13.40
CA LEU A 58 -0.92 -14.65 13.07
C LEU A 58 0.06 -15.51 13.88
N LEU A 59 -0.25 -15.80 15.15
CA LEU A 59 0.58 -16.70 15.97
C LEU A 59 0.56 -18.14 15.48
N ASN A 60 -0.53 -18.55 14.82
CA ASN A 60 -0.70 -19.89 14.26
C ASN A 60 -0.03 -20.00 12.88
N THR A 61 -0.34 -19.09 11.95
CA THR A 61 0.13 -19.17 10.56
C THR A 61 1.53 -18.61 10.36
N ARG A 62 1.94 -17.65 11.20
CA ARG A 62 3.20 -16.87 11.06
C ARG A 62 3.32 -16.08 9.76
N LEU A 63 2.24 -15.97 9.00
CA LEU A 63 2.25 -15.34 7.69
C LEU A 63 1.05 -14.41 7.53
N ALA A 64 1.31 -13.20 7.05
CA ALA A 64 0.28 -12.24 6.69
C ALA A 64 0.68 -11.46 5.43
N GLU A 65 -0.30 -11.12 4.62
CA GLU A 65 -0.18 -10.12 3.58
C GLU A 65 -0.34 -8.72 4.20
N ILE A 66 0.49 -7.80 3.77
CA ILE A 66 0.41 -6.39 4.12
C ILE A 66 0.20 -5.57 2.85
N CYS A 67 -0.82 -4.72 2.87
CA CYS A 67 -1.02 -3.68 1.87
C CYS A 67 -0.83 -2.31 2.52
N ILE A 68 0.13 -1.55 2.02
CA ILE A 68 0.40 -0.17 2.43
C ILE A 68 -0.18 0.76 1.36
N THR A 69 -1.07 1.66 1.76
CA THR A 69 -1.61 2.71 0.89
C THR A 69 -0.92 4.03 1.19
N TYR A 70 -0.53 4.71 0.13
CA TYR A 70 0.09 6.03 0.17
C TYR A 70 -0.88 7.08 -0.35
N ILE A 71 -0.63 8.35 -0.04
CA ILE A 71 -1.43 9.46 -0.59
C ILE A 71 -1.15 9.67 -2.08
N ASP A 72 0.09 9.45 -2.51
CA ASP A 72 0.58 9.91 -3.81
C ASP A 72 1.27 8.84 -4.66
N LYS A 73 1.37 7.61 -4.12
CA LYS A 73 2.04 6.49 -4.75
C LYS A 73 1.09 5.30 -4.85
N PRO A 74 1.31 4.40 -5.81
CA PRO A 74 0.60 3.14 -5.85
C PRO A 74 0.73 2.37 -4.52
N LYS A 75 -0.33 1.66 -4.14
CA LYS A 75 -0.30 0.78 -2.95
C LYS A 75 0.74 -0.31 -3.14
N ILE A 76 1.39 -0.73 -2.06
CA ILE A 76 2.40 -1.80 -2.11
C ILE A 76 1.88 -2.99 -1.33
N PHE A 77 1.92 -4.16 -1.96
CA PHE A 77 1.69 -5.44 -1.31
C PHE A 77 3.01 -6.09 -0.94
N SER A 78 3.05 -6.76 0.20
CA SER A 78 4.22 -7.48 0.68
C SER A 78 3.82 -8.57 1.65
N VAL A 79 4.69 -9.57 1.80
CA VAL A 79 4.51 -10.64 2.78
C VAL A 79 5.21 -10.27 4.08
N TRP A 80 4.49 -10.39 5.19
CA TRP A 80 5.05 -10.35 6.53
C TRP A 80 5.22 -11.76 7.07
N ASN A 81 6.48 -12.20 7.11
CA ASN A 81 6.87 -13.35 7.90
C ASN A 81 7.04 -12.92 9.37
N ALA A 82 6.19 -13.47 10.24
CA ALA A 82 6.09 -13.20 11.66
C ALA A 82 6.69 -14.31 12.55
N ASP A 83 7.74 -15.00 12.07
CA ASP A 83 8.44 -16.07 12.81
C ASP A 83 8.87 -15.65 14.24
N LYS A 84 9.26 -14.37 14.40
CA LYS A 84 9.72 -13.82 15.69
C LYS A 84 8.59 -13.27 16.57
N PHE A 85 7.35 -13.25 16.08
CA PHE A 85 6.20 -12.74 16.83
C PHE A 85 5.81 -13.73 17.94
N LYS A 86 5.47 -13.24 19.14
CA LYS A 86 5.18 -14.08 20.31
C LYS A 86 3.84 -13.72 20.92
N GLY A 87 3.28 -14.59 21.76
CA GLY A 87 2.04 -14.29 22.49
C GLY A 87 2.13 -13.00 23.32
N SER A 88 3.31 -12.69 23.86
CA SER A 88 3.60 -11.45 24.57
C SER A 88 3.84 -10.23 23.66
N SER A 89 3.99 -10.41 22.35
CA SER A 89 4.20 -9.31 21.42
C SER A 89 2.96 -8.41 21.33
N ASN A 90 3.18 -7.10 21.29
CA ASN A 90 2.14 -6.13 21.02
C ASN A 90 2.06 -5.88 19.51
N LEU A 91 0.93 -6.23 18.89
CA LEU A 91 0.73 -6.16 17.44
C LEU A 91 0.90 -4.73 16.92
N LYS A 92 0.13 -3.78 17.45
CA LYS A 92 0.21 -2.37 17.06
C LYS A 92 1.61 -1.79 17.25
N ALA A 93 2.28 -2.08 18.36
CA ALA A 93 3.64 -1.59 18.59
C ALA A 93 4.65 -2.13 17.56
N ASN A 94 4.48 -3.36 17.08
CA ASN A 94 5.29 -3.92 15.98
C ASN A 94 4.99 -3.18 14.66
N LEU A 95 3.73 -2.86 14.38
CA LEU A 95 3.37 -2.10 13.18
C LEU A 95 3.99 -0.69 13.20
N TRP A 96 3.89 0.02 14.33
CA TRP A 96 4.43 1.38 14.50
C TRP A 96 5.95 1.45 14.50
N SER A 97 6.63 0.45 15.04
CA SER A 97 8.09 0.38 15.04
C SER A 97 8.68 -0.22 13.75
N GLY A 98 7.86 -0.93 12.96
CA GLY A 98 8.21 -1.53 11.66
C GLY A 98 7.61 -0.78 10.47
N PHE A 99 6.56 -1.34 9.87
CA PHE A 99 5.98 -0.89 8.59
C PHE A 99 5.56 0.59 8.60
N LEU A 100 4.98 1.07 9.71
CA LEU A 100 4.54 2.45 9.88
C LEU A 100 5.62 3.37 10.44
N ARG A 101 6.87 2.90 10.59
CA ARG A 101 7.97 3.77 11.03
C ARG A 101 8.23 4.85 10.00
N GLY A 102 8.19 6.11 10.44
CA GLY A 102 8.33 7.27 9.56
C GLY A 102 7.16 7.45 8.59
N TRP A 103 5.96 6.97 8.93
CA TRP A 103 4.78 7.00 8.06
C TRP A 103 4.49 8.38 7.46
N LYS A 104 4.72 9.46 8.22
CA LYS A 104 4.42 10.83 7.78
C LYS A 104 5.30 11.22 6.60
N ASP A 105 6.61 11.04 6.73
CA ASP A 105 7.58 11.36 5.67
C ASP A 105 7.45 10.43 4.46
N LYS A 106 7.01 9.19 4.70
CA LYS A 106 6.75 8.20 3.65
C LYS A 106 5.44 8.45 2.89
N GLY A 107 4.54 9.28 3.43
CA GLY A 107 3.22 9.52 2.85
C GLY A 107 2.21 8.39 3.05
N ILE A 108 2.39 7.55 4.07
CA ILE A 108 1.50 6.41 4.35
C ILE A 108 0.18 6.93 4.94
N SER A 109 -0.95 6.52 4.36
CA SER A 109 -2.30 6.87 4.81
C SER A 109 -3.07 5.70 5.42
N ASN A 110 -2.75 4.47 5.02
CA ASN A 110 -3.42 3.26 5.51
C ASN A 110 -2.47 2.05 5.45
N ILE A 111 -2.63 1.13 6.40
CA ILE A 111 -2.11 -0.23 6.30
C ILE A 111 -3.23 -1.23 6.57
N SER A 112 -3.38 -2.21 5.68
CA SER A 112 -4.28 -3.35 5.89
C SER A 112 -3.48 -4.64 5.97
N LEU A 113 -3.84 -5.50 6.92
CA LEU A 113 -3.21 -6.79 7.11
C LEU A 113 -4.21 -7.91 6.94
N THR A 114 -3.85 -8.94 6.17
CA THR A 114 -4.67 -10.13 5.93
C THR A 114 -3.87 -11.36 6.28
N ILE A 115 -4.44 -12.29 7.05
CA ILE A 115 -3.76 -13.56 7.34
C ILE A 115 -3.64 -14.37 6.05
N LEU A 116 -2.45 -14.93 5.82
CA LEU A 116 -2.20 -15.90 4.76
C LEU A 116 -2.21 -17.30 5.36
N ASP A 117 -2.85 -18.23 4.65
CA ASP A 117 -2.95 -19.63 5.04
C ASP A 117 -1.66 -20.39 4.67
N THR A 118 -1.45 -21.54 5.30
CA THR A 118 -0.25 -22.36 5.08
C THR A 118 -0.16 -22.97 3.68
N ASP A 119 -1.27 -23.06 2.96
CA ASP A 119 -1.39 -23.55 1.58
C ASP A 119 -1.38 -22.43 0.53
N THR A 120 -0.98 -21.21 0.95
CA THR A 120 -0.82 -20.07 0.04
C THR A 120 0.11 -20.43 -1.12
N ASP A 121 -0.36 -20.24 -2.36
CA ASP A 121 0.44 -20.39 -3.56
C ASP A 121 1.41 -19.21 -3.68
N GLY A 122 2.69 -19.47 -3.37
CA GLY A 122 3.74 -18.46 -3.39
C GLY A 122 3.94 -17.81 -4.75
N THR A 123 3.70 -18.53 -5.85
CA THR A 123 3.87 -18.01 -7.22
C THR A 123 2.74 -17.02 -7.54
N VAL A 124 1.50 -17.40 -7.26
CA VAL A 124 0.33 -16.52 -7.45
C VAL A 124 0.43 -15.29 -6.55
N LEU A 125 0.87 -15.47 -5.30
CA LEU A 125 1.12 -14.39 -4.36
C LEU A 125 2.16 -13.40 -4.89
N GLU A 126 3.31 -13.90 -5.32
CA GLU A 126 4.42 -13.07 -5.81
C GLU A 126 4.03 -12.29 -7.07
N ILE A 127 3.43 -12.96 -8.06
CA ILE A 127 2.96 -12.28 -9.27
C ILE A 127 1.87 -11.26 -8.93
N GLY A 128 0.93 -11.63 -8.06
CA GLY A 128 -0.12 -10.73 -7.58
C GLY A 128 0.46 -9.45 -6.96
N HIS A 129 1.44 -9.59 -6.06
CA HIS A 129 2.10 -8.46 -5.42
C HIS A 129 2.86 -7.59 -6.42
N ALA A 130 3.59 -8.21 -7.36
CA ALA A 130 4.28 -7.50 -8.43
C ALA A 130 3.31 -6.70 -9.31
N LEU A 131 2.09 -7.21 -9.53
CA LEU A 131 1.02 -6.52 -10.26
C LEU A 131 0.31 -5.42 -9.45
N GLY A 132 0.53 -5.36 -8.14
CA GLY A 132 -0.19 -4.46 -7.23
C GLY A 132 -1.59 -4.94 -6.84
N LEU A 133 -1.82 -6.25 -6.84
CA LEU A 133 -3.03 -6.93 -6.42
C LEU A 133 -2.85 -7.59 -5.05
N SER A 134 -3.96 -7.77 -4.32
CA SER A 134 -3.97 -8.64 -3.14
C SER A 134 -3.92 -10.11 -3.57
N TYR A 135 -3.54 -10.99 -2.66
CA TYR A 135 -3.57 -12.43 -2.89
C TYR A 135 -4.96 -12.94 -3.24
N GLU A 136 -6.01 -12.44 -2.58
CA GLU A 136 -7.39 -12.82 -2.88
C GLU A 136 -7.82 -12.40 -4.29
N ASP A 137 -7.43 -11.21 -4.74
CA ASP A 137 -7.67 -10.77 -6.12
C ASP A 137 -6.86 -11.64 -7.10
N ALA A 138 -5.59 -11.94 -6.78
CA ALA A 138 -4.71 -12.78 -7.60
C ALA A 138 -5.22 -14.23 -7.74
N LYS A 139 -5.79 -14.81 -6.68
CA LYS A 139 -6.44 -16.14 -6.73
C LYS A 139 -7.60 -16.20 -7.71
N ILE A 140 -8.31 -15.08 -7.89
CA ILE A 140 -9.46 -15.02 -8.80
C ILE A 140 -8.99 -14.96 -10.25
N VAL A 141 -8.00 -14.11 -10.56
CA VAL A 141 -7.51 -13.92 -11.94
C VAL A 141 -6.47 -14.94 -12.38
N GLN A 142 -5.87 -15.66 -11.42
CA GLN A 142 -4.91 -16.75 -11.62
C GLN A 142 -3.80 -16.35 -12.61
N PRO A 143 -2.91 -15.41 -12.23
CA PRO A 143 -1.88 -14.93 -13.12
C PRO A 143 -0.79 -16.00 -13.32
N ARG A 144 -0.27 -16.11 -14.54
CA ARG A 144 0.82 -17.01 -14.94
C ARG A 144 1.90 -16.23 -15.64
N ALA A 145 3.15 -16.43 -15.20
CA ALA A 145 4.31 -15.81 -15.83
C ALA A 145 4.88 -16.70 -16.94
N HIS A 146 5.11 -16.10 -18.11
CA HIS A 146 5.85 -16.69 -19.22
C HIS A 146 7.09 -15.84 -19.49
N ARG A 147 8.27 -16.47 -19.52
CA ARG A 147 9.52 -15.74 -19.77
C ARG A 147 9.66 -15.46 -21.26
N GLU A 148 9.62 -14.19 -21.64
CA GLU A 148 9.80 -13.76 -23.03
C GLU A 148 11.28 -13.58 -23.36
N ASP A 149 12.04 -12.95 -22.47
CA ASP A 149 13.47 -12.69 -22.62
C ASP A 149 14.21 -12.66 -21.26
N GLU A 150 15.48 -12.25 -21.25
CA GLU A 150 16.29 -12.17 -20.02
C GLU A 150 15.78 -11.12 -19.01
N ASN A 151 15.08 -10.12 -19.50
CA ASN A 151 14.68 -8.91 -18.77
C ASN A 151 13.18 -8.83 -18.52
N ASN A 152 12.35 -9.67 -19.14
CA ASN A 152 10.89 -9.52 -19.11
C ASN A 152 10.13 -10.85 -19.01
N TYR A 153 9.06 -10.81 -18.23
CA TYR A 153 7.98 -11.80 -18.20
C TYR A 153 6.72 -11.21 -18.85
N LEU A 154 6.03 -12.02 -19.64
CA LEU A 154 4.65 -11.81 -20.02
C LEU A 154 3.74 -12.51 -19.00
N ILE A 155 2.87 -11.74 -18.36
CA ILE A 155 1.87 -12.24 -17.42
C ILE A 155 0.54 -12.40 -18.13
N CYS A 156 0.04 -13.62 -18.16
CA CYS A 156 -1.26 -14.01 -18.69
C CYS A 156 -2.21 -14.35 -17.54
N PHE A 157 -3.52 -14.18 -17.73
CA PHE A 157 -4.54 -14.46 -16.72
C PHE A 157 -5.49 -15.56 -17.19
N ASP A 158 -5.75 -16.54 -16.34
CA ASP A 158 -6.67 -17.64 -16.67
C ASP A 158 -8.12 -17.20 -16.55
N ASN A 159 -8.38 -16.21 -15.70
CA ASN A 159 -9.67 -15.58 -15.57
C ASN A 159 -9.53 -14.06 -15.75
N LYS A 160 -10.29 -13.51 -16.70
CA LYS A 160 -10.22 -12.09 -17.09
C LYS A 160 -11.30 -11.25 -16.42
N GLU A 161 -11.39 -11.35 -15.09
CA GLU A 161 -12.30 -10.54 -14.27
C GLU A 161 -11.86 -9.06 -14.34
N LEU A 162 -12.55 -8.27 -15.16
CA LEU A 162 -12.16 -6.89 -15.48
C LEU A 162 -12.09 -5.99 -14.25
N SER A 163 -12.97 -6.20 -13.28
CA SER A 163 -12.99 -5.43 -12.03
C SER A 163 -11.70 -5.59 -11.21
N ILE A 164 -10.94 -6.68 -11.42
CA ILE A 164 -9.64 -6.92 -10.80
C ILE A 164 -8.51 -6.48 -11.72
N ILE A 165 -8.60 -6.77 -13.01
CA ILE A 165 -7.59 -6.36 -14.00
C ILE A 165 -7.42 -4.83 -14.01
N ASP A 166 -8.51 -4.07 -13.88
CA ASP A 166 -8.48 -2.61 -13.82
C ASP A 166 -7.73 -2.06 -12.58
N LYS A 167 -7.48 -2.90 -11.56
CA LYS A 167 -6.70 -2.53 -10.36
C LYS A 167 -5.19 -2.67 -10.57
N ILE A 168 -4.74 -3.31 -11.65
CA ILE A 168 -3.33 -3.58 -11.93
C ILE A 168 -2.58 -2.26 -12.11
N GLN A 169 -1.42 -2.14 -11.48
CA GLN A 169 -0.63 -0.89 -11.47
C GLN A 169 0.25 -0.72 -12.70
N HIS A 170 0.37 -1.76 -13.52
CA HIS A 170 1.15 -1.80 -14.75
C HIS A 170 0.26 -1.65 -15.98
N LYS A 171 0.89 -1.30 -17.10
CA LYS A 171 0.17 -1.16 -18.37
C LYS A 171 -0.33 -2.53 -18.85
N VAL A 172 -1.64 -2.67 -18.91
CA VAL A 172 -2.34 -3.82 -19.51
C VAL A 172 -2.42 -3.61 -21.03
N ASN A 173 -2.11 -4.64 -21.81
CA ASN A 173 -2.17 -4.59 -23.27
C ASN A 173 -3.59 -4.93 -23.80
N ASN A 174 -3.77 -4.92 -25.13
CA ASN A 174 -5.07 -5.19 -25.76
C ASN A 174 -5.59 -6.62 -25.50
N ASP A 175 -4.71 -7.57 -25.21
CA ASP A 175 -5.06 -8.97 -24.92
C ASP A 175 -5.32 -9.20 -23.41
N LEU A 176 -5.28 -8.13 -22.63
CA LEU A 176 -5.38 -8.12 -21.17
C LEU A 176 -4.19 -8.75 -20.45
N ASN A 177 -3.03 -8.80 -21.09
CA ASN A 177 -1.77 -9.27 -20.51
C ASN A 177 -0.89 -8.12 -20.04
N VAL A 178 0.09 -8.41 -19.20
CA VAL A 178 1.01 -7.43 -18.60
C VAL A 178 2.45 -7.85 -18.84
N TYR A 179 3.31 -6.91 -19.25
CA TYR A 179 4.75 -7.13 -19.24
C TYR A 179 5.33 -6.67 -17.91
N LEU A 180 6.06 -7.56 -17.23
CA LEU A 180 6.77 -7.26 -15.99
C LEU A 180 8.28 -7.44 -16.19
N PRO A 181 9.12 -6.52 -15.71
CA PRO A 181 10.56 -6.74 -15.66
C PRO A 181 10.92 -7.96 -14.81
N SER A 182 11.92 -8.73 -15.24
CA SER A 182 12.32 -9.98 -14.58
C SER A 182 12.80 -9.78 -13.15
N PHE A 183 13.40 -8.63 -12.82
CA PHE A 183 13.82 -8.30 -11.46
C PHE A 183 12.65 -8.16 -10.46
N MET A 184 11.40 -8.04 -10.93
CA MET A 184 10.23 -7.94 -10.04
C MET A 184 9.73 -9.30 -9.54
N LEU A 185 10.21 -10.40 -10.12
CA LEU A 185 9.79 -11.76 -9.81
C LEU A 185 11.01 -12.63 -9.49
N ASN A 186 10.97 -13.37 -8.40
CA ASN A 186 11.98 -14.35 -8.01
C ASN A 186 11.57 -15.77 -8.45
N LEU A 187 11.15 -15.89 -9.72
CA LEU A 187 10.73 -17.14 -10.38
C LEU A 187 11.88 -17.80 -11.15
#